data_AF-A0A381TA92-F1
#
_entry.id   AF-A0A381TA92-F1
#
_cell.length_a   1.000
_cell.length_b   1.000
_cell.length_c   1.000
_cell.angle_alpha   90.00
_cell.angle_beta   90.00
_cell.angle_gamma   90.00
#
_symmetry.space_group_name_H-M   'P 1'
#
loop_
_entity.id
_entity.type
_entity.pdbx_description
1 polymer ?
#
loop_
_entity_poly.entity_id
_entity_poly.type
_entity_poly.pdbx_seq_one_letter_code
_entity_poly.pdbx_strand_id
1 'polypeptide(L)' 'MDNKRLGRDINTFWDEHIIPALVDYIKIPNKSPVFEPDWESKGHMDSVLDLAVKWAN' A
#
# COMPACT_ATOMS: atom_id res chain seq x y z
N MET A 1 -14.81 27.50 2.36
CA MET A 1 -13.84 26.38 2.51
C MET A 1 -12.45 26.94 2.27
N ASP A 2 -11.49 26.63 3.15
CA ASP A 2 -10.10 27.05 2.97
C ASP A 2 -9.35 25.98 2.16
N ASN A 3 -9.31 26.17 0.85
CA ASN A 3 -8.67 25.23 -0.08
C ASN A 3 -7.15 25.17 0.11
N LYS A 4 -6.51 26.23 0.62
CA LYS A 4 -5.06 26.24 0.87
C LYS A 4 -4.70 25.42 2.10
N ARG A 5 -5.53 25.50 3.14
CA ARG A 5 -5.40 24.63 4.31
C ARG A 5 -5.65 23.18 3.93
N LEU A 6 -6.74 22.90 3.20
CA LEU A 6 -7.04 21.53 2.73
C LEU A 6 -5.88 20.92 1.93
N GLY A 7 -5.28 21.68 1.00
CA GLY A 7 -4.15 21.19 0.22
C GLY A 7 -2.92 20.85 1.08
N ARG A 8 -2.60 21.66 2.10
CA ARG A 8 -1.51 21.36 3.03
C ARG A 8 -1.80 20.11 3.85
N ASP A 9 -3.00 20.01 4.41
CA ASP A 9 -3.41 18.88 5.25
C ASP A 9 -3.37 17.56 4.43
N ILE A 10 -3.81 17.59 3.17
CA ILE A 10 -3.69 16.45 2.25
C ILE A 10 -2.22 16.09 1.99
N ASN A 11 -1.37 17.06 1.67
CA ASN A 11 0.04 16.79 1.37
C ASN A 11 0.78 16.19 2.57
N THR A 12 0.58 16.74 3.77
CA THR A 12 1.16 16.21 5.01
C THR A 12 0.67 14.78 5.25
N PHE A 13 -0.62 14.50 5.09
CA PHE A 13 -1.15 13.15 5.23
C PHE A 13 -0.52 12.16 4.23
N TRP A 14 -0.31 12.59 2.98
CA TRP A 14 0.37 11.77 1.97
C TRP A 14 1.80 11.43 2.39
N ASP A 15 2.58 12.42 2.78
CA ASP A 15 3.98 12.26 3.16
C ASP A 15 4.14 11.37 4.41
N GLU A 16 3.24 11.53 5.38
CA GLU A 16 3.35 10.84 6.68
C GLU A 16 2.71 9.45 6.70
N HIS A 17 1.65 9.21 5.90
CA HIS A 17 0.85 7.99 6.02
C HIS A 17 0.74 7.15 4.74
N ILE A 18 0.64 7.78 3.56
CA ILE A 18 0.42 7.03 2.32
C ILE A 18 1.75 6.59 1.70
N ILE A 19 2.70 7.50 1.56
CA ILE A 19 4.00 7.20 0.93
C ILE A 19 4.74 6.08 1.69
N PRO A 20 4.88 6.12 3.04
CA PRO A 20 5.56 5.05 3.76
C PRO A 20 4.87 3.68 3.59
N ALA A 21 3.53 3.65 3.63
CA ALA A 21 2.77 2.42 3.44
C ALA A 21 2.92 1.85 2.03
N LEU A 22 2.94 2.70 1.01
CA LEU A 22 3.19 2.28 -0.38
C LEU A 22 4.61 1.74 -0.57
N VAL A 23 5.62 2.35 0.09
CA VAL A 23 7.00 1.85 0.06
C VAL A 23 7.07 0.44 0.64
N ASP A 24 6.39 0.17 1.75
CA ASP A 24 6.35 -1.17 2.34
C ASP A 24 5.54 -2.16 1.50
N TYR A 25 4.44 -1.73 0.91
CA TYR A 25 3.63 -2.52 -0.02
C TYR A 25 4.45 -3.02 -1.22
N ILE A 26 5.21 -2.12 -1.87
CA ILE A 26 5.98 -2.44 -3.09
C ILE A 26 7.18 -3.37 -2.81
N LYS A 27 7.69 -3.42 -1.57
CA LYS A 27 8.77 -4.36 -1.21
C LYS A 27 8.35 -5.82 -1.30
N ILE A 28 7.05 -6.13 -1.24
CA ILE A 28 6.56 -7.49 -1.32
C ILE A 28 6.49 -7.89 -2.81
N PRO A 29 7.18 -8.97 -3.24
CA PRO A 29 7.24 -9.37 -4.64
C PRO A 29 5.97 -10.12 -5.09
N ASN A 30 4.82 -9.45 -4.99
CA ASN A 30 3.51 -9.99 -5.32
C ASN A 30 3.27 -10.04 -6.82
N LYS A 31 3.73 -11.12 -7.46
CA LYS A 31 3.52 -11.37 -8.89
C LYS A 31 2.11 -11.91 -9.14
N SER A 32 1.55 -11.57 -10.30
CA SER A 32 0.28 -12.15 -10.75
C SER A 32 0.44 -13.67 -11.00
N PRO A 33 -0.61 -14.50 -10.77
CA PRO A 33 -0.56 -15.95 -10.96
C PRO A 33 -0.05 -16.41 -12.33
N VAL A 34 -0.27 -15.59 -13.37
CA VAL A 34 0.21 -15.86 -14.74
C VAL A 34 1.74 -15.92 -14.81
N PHE A 35 2.45 -15.20 -13.93
CA PHE A 35 3.90 -15.13 -13.90
C PHE A 35 4.53 -15.98 -12.78
N GLU A 36 3.72 -16.49 -11.85
CA GLU A 36 4.17 -17.28 -10.71
C GLU A 36 3.11 -18.34 -10.34
N PRO A 37 3.14 -19.53 -10.98
CA PRO A 37 2.12 -20.56 -10.75
C PRO A 37 2.04 -21.07 -9.31
N ASP A 38 3.14 -20.97 -8.56
CA ASP A 38 3.26 -21.33 -7.15
C ASP A 38 2.99 -20.16 -6.17
N TRP A 39 2.40 -19.05 -6.66
CA TRP A 39 2.15 -17.82 -5.91
C TRP A 39 1.46 -18.04 -4.55
N GLU A 40 0.48 -18.95 -4.49
CA GLU A 40 -0.29 -19.25 -3.28
C GLU A 40 0.64 -19.79 -2.19
N SER A 41 1.56 -20.69 -2.55
CA SER A 41 2.53 -21.25 -1.60
C SER A 41 3.55 -20.23 -1.09
N LYS A 42 3.79 -19.14 -1.84
CA LYS A 42 4.71 -18.06 -1.44
C LYS A 42 4.06 -17.04 -0.52
N GLY A 43 2.72 -16.99 -0.45
CA GLY A 43 1.96 -16.12 0.46
C GLY A 43 2.18 -14.62 0.27
N HIS A 44 2.80 -14.19 -0.84
CA HIS A 44 3.07 -12.78 -1.10
C HIS A 44 1.78 -11.99 -1.35
N MET A 45 0.80 -12.60 -2.01
CA MET A 45 -0.49 -11.98 -2.28
C MET A 45 -1.28 -11.73 -0.99
N ASP A 46 -1.27 -12.71 -0.08
CA ASP A 46 -1.88 -12.59 1.25
C ASP A 46 -1.17 -11.51 2.09
N SER A 47 0.16 -11.53 2.10
CA SER A 47 0.98 -10.55 2.83
C SER A 47 0.70 -9.11 2.38
N VAL A 48 0.53 -8.89 1.07
CA VAL A 48 0.19 -7.58 0.50
C VAL A 48 -1.23 -7.16 0.86
N LEU A 49 -2.18 -8.08 0.81
CA LEU A 49 -3.57 -7.83 1.18
C LEU A 49 -3.68 -7.45 2.66
N ASP A 50 -3.05 -8.21 3.55
CA ASP A 50 -3.02 -7.95 4.99
C ASP A 50 -2.44 -6.57 5.31
N LEU A 51 -1.36 -6.18 4.63
CA LEU A 51 -0.76 -4.85 4.77
C LEU A 51 -1.74 -3.75 4.35
N ALA A 52 -2.41 -3.91 3.21
CA ALA A 52 -3.38 -2.93 2.72
C ALA A 52 -4.61 -2.81 3.63
N VAL A 53 -5.15 -3.94 4.09
CA VAL A 53 -6.28 -3.99 5.03
C VAL A 53 -5.90 -3.33 6.36
N LYS A 54 -4.72 -3.64 6.89
CA LYS A 54 -4.22 -3.02 8.13
C LYS A 54 -4.03 -1.50 8.00
N TRP A 55 -3.65 -1.00 6.82
CA TRP A 55 -3.50 0.43 6.58
C TRP A 55 -4.85 1.16 6.44
N ALA A 56 -5.85 0.50 5.85
CA ALA A 56 -7.16 1.10 5.59
C ALA A 56 -8.13 1.10 6.79
N ASN A 57 -7.87 0.26 7.81
CA ASN A 57 -8.66 0.19 9.05
C ASN A 57 -8.19 1.19 10.10
#